data_AF-A0A507DPL7-F1
#
_entry.id   AF-A0A507DPL7-F1
#
_cell.length_a   1.000
_cell.length_b   1.000
_cell.length_c   1.000
_cell.angle_alpha   90.00
_cell.angle_beta   90.00
_cell.angle_gamma   90.00
#
_symmetry.space_group_name_H-M   'P 1'
#
loop_
_entity.id
_entity.type
_entity.pdbx_description
1 polymer ?
#
loop_
_entity_poly.entity_id
_entity_poly.type
_entity_poly.pdbx_seq_one_letter_code
_entity_poly.pdbx_strand_id
1 'polypeptide(L)'
;MIERIDLDKPRYDQSTYWGRLKHFSEFTNPLNLLATNAQLEAAKQLVAEYKAGRSNADPEEVWKAKGLVDSTFHPDTGEKILLPFRMASFVPTNLAIVVGMLLPNPATATIIFWQWVNQSVNVAFNYFNANKTTTMNMTETATAYVSAVAASCGIAVGMNESVKRATSLKPSTQALLARAVPFTAVVTAGTLNVILMRKKELTDGIDVMDQDGTTIGKSTVAGRHAIGQVAISRVATSFPIVFIPSLIMARVDKTRFIARNPRLRAPLNLLTITGSLLAALPCAVALFPQQASLKVEKLEDKFKGLKTKNGEPVERVWFNRGL
;
A
#
# COMPACT_ATOMS: atom_id res chain seq x y z
N MET A 1 -1.78 -24.34 -31.31
CA MET A 1 -0.69 -23.41 -30.94
C MET A 1 -1.10 -22.75 -29.64
N ILE A 2 -0.28 -22.87 -28.60
CA ILE A 2 -0.51 -22.15 -27.33
C ILE A 2 -0.24 -20.67 -27.65
N GLU A 3 -1.23 -19.82 -27.44
CA GLU A 3 -1.13 -18.38 -27.66
C GLU A 3 -0.06 -17.80 -26.73
N ARG A 4 0.92 -17.07 -27.28
CA ARG A 4 2.01 -16.48 -26.51
C ARG A 4 1.44 -15.45 -25.54
N ILE A 5 1.86 -15.50 -24.29
CA ILE A 5 1.31 -14.62 -23.26
C ILE A 5 1.87 -13.21 -23.43
N ASP A 6 0.98 -12.22 -23.32
CA ASP A 6 1.33 -10.81 -23.25
C ASP A 6 1.82 -10.45 -21.84
N LEU A 7 3.14 -10.30 -21.69
CA LEU A 7 3.80 -9.97 -20.42
C LEU A 7 3.74 -8.47 -20.08
N ASP A 8 3.20 -7.64 -20.96
CA ASP A 8 2.96 -6.22 -20.69
C ASP A 8 1.60 -6.01 -20.02
N LYS A 9 0.74 -7.05 -20.03
CA LYS A 9 -0.52 -7.08 -19.29
C LYS A 9 -0.37 -7.85 -17.97
N PRO A 10 -1.15 -7.48 -16.93
CA PRO A 10 -1.22 -8.27 -15.70
C PRO A 10 -1.75 -9.69 -15.96
N ARG A 11 -1.20 -10.68 -15.25
CA ARG A 11 -1.63 -12.10 -15.29
C ARG A 11 -3.13 -12.28 -15.05
N TYR A 12 -3.66 -11.49 -14.13
CA TYR A 12 -5.04 -11.58 -13.68
C TYR A 12 -5.81 -10.33 -14.05
N ASP A 13 -7.10 -10.49 -14.34
CA ASP A 13 -7.98 -9.39 -14.68
C ASP A 13 -8.09 -8.35 -13.54
N GLN A 14 -7.57 -7.16 -13.80
CA GLN A 14 -7.57 -6.05 -12.85
C GLN A 14 -8.94 -5.38 -12.69
N SER A 15 -9.92 -5.68 -13.54
CA SER A 15 -11.30 -5.19 -13.41
C SER A 15 -12.02 -5.86 -12.22
N THR A 16 -11.65 -7.10 -11.90
CA THR A 16 -12.26 -7.88 -10.79
C THR A 16 -11.46 -7.75 -9.49
N TYR A 17 -12.16 -7.80 -8.35
CA TYR A 17 -11.51 -7.80 -7.04
C TYR A 17 -10.55 -8.99 -6.87
N TRP A 18 -11.00 -10.19 -7.25
CA TRP A 18 -10.19 -11.41 -7.10
C TRP A 18 -8.95 -11.42 -7.98
N GLY A 19 -9.03 -10.86 -9.20
CA GLY A 19 -7.86 -10.73 -10.06
C GLY A 19 -6.82 -9.77 -9.48
N ARG A 20 -7.28 -8.61 -8.97
CA ARG A 20 -6.39 -7.68 -8.22
C ARG A 20 -5.77 -8.32 -7.00
N LEU A 21 -6.56 -9.06 -6.21
CA LEU A 21 -6.07 -9.74 -5.01
C LEU A 21 -4.94 -10.72 -5.35
N LYS A 22 -5.14 -11.59 -6.34
CA LYS A 22 -4.12 -12.56 -6.78
C LYS A 22 -2.86 -11.85 -7.27
N HIS A 23 -3.01 -10.80 -8.07
CA HIS A 23 -1.90 -10.00 -8.56
C HIS A 23 -1.06 -9.41 -7.42
N PHE A 24 -1.67 -8.71 -6.46
CA PHE A 24 -0.93 -8.13 -5.35
C PHE A 24 -0.34 -9.18 -4.40
N SER A 25 -1.01 -10.32 -4.23
CA SER A 25 -0.51 -11.42 -3.39
C SER A 25 0.77 -12.04 -3.94
N GLU A 26 0.87 -12.22 -5.27
CA GLU A 26 2.10 -12.69 -5.92
C GLU A 26 3.21 -11.64 -5.83
N PHE A 27 2.86 -10.37 -6.03
CA PHE A 27 3.81 -9.26 -6.05
C PHE A 27 4.45 -8.98 -4.69
N THR A 28 3.70 -9.10 -3.59
CA THR A 28 4.18 -8.85 -2.23
C THR A 28 4.61 -10.13 -1.49
N ASN A 29 4.79 -11.25 -2.20
CA ASN A 29 5.10 -12.53 -1.57
C ASN A 29 6.52 -12.51 -0.94
N PRO A 30 6.65 -12.62 0.40
CA PRO A 30 7.96 -12.57 1.07
C PRO A 30 8.84 -13.78 0.76
N LEU A 31 8.28 -14.90 0.26
CA LEU A 31 9.06 -16.07 -0.14
C LEU A 31 10.01 -15.76 -1.30
N ASN A 32 9.72 -14.73 -2.10
CA ASN A 32 10.60 -14.27 -3.18
C ASN A 32 11.94 -13.75 -2.63
N LEU A 33 12.03 -13.39 -1.34
CA LEU A 33 13.28 -13.00 -0.69
C LEU A 33 14.25 -14.16 -0.49
N LEU A 34 13.76 -15.41 -0.54
CA LEU A 34 14.58 -16.61 -0.42
C LEU A 34 15.27 -16.99 -1.73
N ALA A 35 14.94 -16.33 -2.84
CA ALA A 35 15.56 -16.59 -4.14
C ALA A 35 17.03 -16.16 -4.16
N THR A 36 17.89 -17.04 -4.69
CA THR A 36 19.32 -16.76 -4.84
C THR A 36 19.58 -15.81 -6.01
N ASN A 37 20.74 -15.15 -6.03
CA ASN A 37 21.14 -14.30 -7.17
C ASN A 37 21.11 -15.05 -8.50
N ALA A 38 21.52 -16.32 -8.52
CA ALA A 38 21.47 -17.15 -9.72
C ALA A 38 20.03 -17.38 -10.21
N GLN A 39 19.08 -17.62 -9.31
CA GLN A 39 17.66 -17.76 -9.66
C GLN A 39 17.06 -16.45 -10.17
N LEU A 40 17.47 -15.32 -9.60
CA LEU A 40 17.01 -13.99 -10.02
C LEU A 40 17.48 -13.66 -11.44
N GLU A 41 18.76 -13.90 -11.75
CA GLU A 41 19.30 -13.67 -13.10
C GLU A 41 18.70 -14.65 -14.12
N ALA A 42 18.53 -15.93 -13.76
CA ALA A 42 17.86 -16.91 -14.63
C ALA A 42 16.40 -16.50 -14.95
N ALA A 43 15.65 -16.03 -13.94
CA ALA A 43 14.29 -15.52 -14.14
C ALA A 43 14.28 -14.27 -15.05
N LYS A 44 15.22 -13.35 -14.85
CA LYS A 44 15.38 -12.15 -15.68
C LYS A 44 15.70 -12.50 -17.13
N GLN A 45 16.61 -13.44 -17.35
CA GLN A 45 16.98 -13.94 -18.68
C GLN A 45 15.78 -14.62 -19.36
N LEU A 46 15.07 -15.50 -18.65
CA LEU A 46 13.89 -16.19 -19.20
C LEU A 46 12.81 -15.21 -19.64
N VAL A 47 12.49 -14.20 -18.82
CA VAL A 47 11.53 -13.16 -19.16
C VAL A 47 11.98 -12.37 -20.39
N ALA A 48 13.27 -12.01 -20.48
CA ALA A 48 13.80 -11.28 -21.63
C ALA A 48 13.77 -12.11 -22.92
N GLU A 49 14.15 -13.39 -22.87
CA GLU A 49 14.10 -14.32 -24.01
C GLU A 49 12.67 -14.59 -24.45
N TYR A 50 11.74 -14.71 -23.50
CA TYR A 50 10.32 -14.88 -23.80
C TYR A 50 9.70 -13.60 -24.38
N LYS A 51 10.08 -12.40 -23.95
CA LYS A 51 9.65 -11.15 -24.62
C LYS A 51 10.24 -11.04 -26.04
N ALA A 52 11.47 -11.49 -26.23
CA ALA A 52 12.18 -11.40 -27.51
C ALA A 52 11.81 -12.48 -28.54
N GLY A 53 10.79 -13.31 -28.30
CA GLY A 53 10.42 -14.36 -29.25
C GLY A 53 11.25 -15.65 -29.15
N ARG A 54 12.30 -15.68 -28.32
CA ARG A 54 13.37 -16.70 -28.35
C ARG A 54 13.16 -17.89 -27.42
N SER A 55 12.22 -17.80 -26.49
CA SER A 55 11.83 -18.90 -25.61
C SER A 55 10.38 -19.33 -25.86
N ASN A 56 10.13 -20.65 -25.81
CA ASN A 56 8.82 -21.31 -25.84
C ASN A 56 8.50 -21.97 -24.49
N ALA A 57 9.08 -21.45 -23.41
CA ALA A 57 8.85 -21.96 -22.06
C ALA A 57 7.36 -21.98 -21.69
N ASP A 58 7.03 -22.84 -20.73
CA ASP A 58 5.66 -23.02 -20.28
C ASP A 58 5.10 -21.72 -19.68
N PRO A 59 3.84 -21.35 -20.00
CA PRO A 59 3.14 -20.22 -19.40
C PRO A 59 3.33 -20.02 -17.90
N GLU A 60 3.22 -21.07 -17.09
CA GLU A 60 3.32 -20.97 -15.64
C GLU A 60 4.75 -20.63 -15.20
N GLU A 61 5.75 -21.19 -15.89
CA GLU A 61 7.16 -20.93 -15.61
C GLU A 61 7.51 -19.47 -15.89
N VAL A 62 7.02 -18.94 -17.01
CA VAL A 62 7.20 -17.54 -17.40
C VAL A 62 6.54 -16.60 -16.38
N TRP A 63 5.33 -16.93 -15.92
CA TRP A 63 4.65 -16.14 -14.89
C TRP A 63 5.39 -16.15 -13.56
N LYS A 64 5.92 -17.30 -13.15
CA LYS A 64 6.72 -17.41 -11.92
C LYS A 64 8.01 -16.60 -12.01
N ALA A 65 8.71 -16.69 -13.14
CA ALA A 65 9.91 -15.89 -13.40
C ALA A 65 9.59 -14.39 -13.40
N LYS A 66 8.49 -13.99 -14.06
CA LYS A 66 8.02 -12.61 -14.07
C LYS A 66 7.67 -12.10 -12.67
N GLY A 67 6.96 -12.86 -11.84
CA GLY A 67 6.66 -12.45 -10.47
C GLY A 67 7.92 -12.24 -9.62
N LEU A 68 8.94 -13.09 -9.84
CA LEU A 68 10.23 -12.94 -9.16
C LEU A 68 10.99 -11.69 -9.64
N VAL A 69 10.94 -11.40 -10.95
CA VAL A 69 11.54 -10.20 -11.54
C VAL A 69 10.83 -8.94 -11.04
N ASP A 70 9.51 -8.88 -11.18
CA ASP A 70 8.69 -7.71 -10.83
C ASP A 70 8.78 -7.37 -9.33
N SER A 71 8.98 -8.36 -8.46
CA SER A 71 9.12 -8.13 -7.01
C SER A 71 10.54 -7.73 -6.55
N THR A 72 11.54 -7.80 -7.44
CA THR A 72 12.96 -7.63 -7.10
C THR A 72 13.66 -6.53 -7.90
N PHE A 73 13.34 -6.37 -9.17
CA PHE A 73 13.98 -5.43 -10.08
C PHE A 73 13.05 -4.25 -10.37
N HIS A 74 13.65 -3.09 -10.58
CA HIS A 74 12.92 -1.90 -10.97
C HIS A 74 12.41 -2.04 -12.42
N PRO A 75 11.12 -1.77 -12.71
CA PRO A 75 10.57 -1.95 -14.06
C PRO A 75 11.27 -1.07 -15.10
N ASP A 76 11.58 0.18 -14.75
CA ASP A 76 12.18 1.13 -15.70
C ASP A 76 13.70 0.96 -15.90
N THR A 77 14.48 0.68 -14.84
CA THR A 77 15.94 0.57 -14.97
C THR A 77 16.44 -0.87 -15.14
N GLY A 78 15.59 -1.85 -14.81
CA GLY A 78 15.99 -3.27 -14.76
C GLY A 78 17.03 -3.57 -13.67
N GLU A 79 17.34 -2.60 -12.80
CA GLU A 79 18.30 -2.75 -11.71
C GLU A 79 17.65 -3.38 -10.49
N LYS A 80 18.46 -4.04 -9.67
CA LYS A 80 17.99 -4.68 -8.46
C LYS A 80 17.65 -3.64 -7.40
N ILE A 81 16.45 -3.71 -6.84
CA ILE A 81 16.05 -2.84 -5.74
C ILE A 81 16.79 -3.29 -4.46
N LEU A 82 17.29 -2.32 -3.71
CA LEU A 82 18.05 -2.53 -2.48
C LEU A 82 17.17 -3.15 -1.38
N LEU A 83 17.71 -4.11 -0.61
CA LEU A 83 17.04 -4.59 0.60
C LEU A 83 17.19 -3.54 1.72
N PRO A 84 16.15 -3.30 2.54
CA PRO A 84 14.89 -4.05 2.64
C PRO A 84 13.72 -3.36 1.89
N PHE A 85 13.98 -2.66 0.78
CA PHE A 85 12.99 -1.84 0.05
C PHE A 85 12.39 -2.52 -1.18
N ARG A 86 12.70 -3.80 -1.39
CA ARG A 86 12.01 -4.63 -2.41
C ARG A 86 10.55 -4.81 -2.02
N MET A 87 9.65 -4.90 -2.99
CA MET A 87 8.23 -5.13 -2.70
C MET A 87 7.97 -6.43 -1.93
N ALA A 88 8.76 -7.48 -2.17
CA ALA A 88 8.72 -8.70 -1.36
C ALA A 88 9.12 -8.49 0.12
N SER A 89 9.89 -7.44 0.43
CA SER A 89 10.26 -7.05 1.81
C SER A 89 9.23 -6.15 2.49
N PHE A 90 8.19 -5.71 1.79
CA PHE A 90 7.20 -4.80 2.35
C PHE A 90 6.56 -5.36 3.62
N VAL A 91 6.10 -6.61 3.59
CA VAL A 91 5.48 -7.29 4.73
C VAL A 91 6.46 -7.45 5.91
N PRO A 92 7.65 -8.05 5.76
CA PRO A 92 8.56 -8.25 6.90
C PRO A 92 9.09 -6.94 7.48
N THR A 93 9.34 -5.91 6.66
CA THR A 93 9.78 -4.60 7.17
C THR A 93 8.65 -3.91 7.95
N ASN A 94 7.41 -3.93 7.44
CA ASN A 94 6.27 -3.35 8.16
C ASN A 94 5.89 -4.15 9.42
N LEU A 95 6.12 -5.46 9.44
CA LEU A 95 5.92 -6.28 10.63
C LEU A 95 6.74 -5.77 11.82
N ALA A 96 8.03 -5.50 11.62
CA ALA A 96 8.90 -4.97 12.67
C ALA A 96 8.40 -3.63 13.23
N ILE A 97 7.95 -2.75 12.33
CA ILE A 97 7.38 -1.43 12.69
C ILE A 97 6.11 -1.61 13.52
N VAL A 98 5.16 -2.41 13.03
CA VAL A 98 3.87 -2.63 13.71
C VAL A 98 4.07 -3.25 15.10
N VAL A 99 4.97 -4.23 15.23
CA VAL A 99 5.32 -4.83 16.53
C VAL A 99 5.84 -3.74 17.49
N GLY A 100 6.72 -2.86 17.01
CA GLY A 100 7.23 -1.73 17.77
C GLY A 100 6.15 -0.74 18.20
N MET A 101 5.20 -0.43 17.31
CA MET A 101 4.10 0.49 17.56
C MET A 101 3.04 -0.07 18.51
N LEU A 102 2.94 -1.40 18.62
CA LEU A 102 1.98 -2.10 19.50
C LEU A 102 2.60 -2.52 20.85
N LEU A 103 3.81 -2.05 21.18
CA LEU A 103 4.39 -2.27 22.49
C LEU A 103 3.47 -1.73 23.60
N PRO A 104 3.27 -2.48 24.70
CA PRO A 104 2.42 -2.05 25.79
C PRO A 104 3.06 -0.89 26.57
N ASN A 105 2.25 0.12 26.92
CA ASN A 105 2.66 1.29 27.71
C ASN A 105 3.97 1.95 27.23
N PRO A 106 4.06 2.35 25.94
CA PRO A 106 5.30 2.89 25.40
C PRO A 106 5.59 4.26 26.00
N ALA A 107 6.87 4.54 26.23
CA ALA A 107 7.33 5.89 26.53
C ALA A 107 7.09 6.80 25.31
N THR A 108 6.92 8.11 25.53
CA THR A 108 6.70 9.08 24.45
C THR A 108 7.83 9.04 23.41
N ALA A 109 9.08 8.86 23.85
CA ALA A 109 10.23 8.68 22.96
C ALA A 109 10.09 7.43 22.06
N THR A 110 9.58 6.32 22.61
CA THR A 110 9.33 5.09 21.84
C THR A 110 8.25 5.30 20.79
N ILE A 111 7.19 6.06 21.11
CA ILE A 111 6.14 6.41 20.15
C ILE A 111 6.74 7.24 19.01
N ILE A 112 7.48 8.29 19.33
CA ILE A 112 8.12 9.17 18.34
C ILE A 112 9.08 8.38 17.45
N PHE A 113 9.92 7.52 18.05
CA PHE A 113 10.86 6.67 17.32
C PHE A 113 10.16 5.79 16.29
N TRP A 114 9.14 5.03 16.69
CA TRP A 114 8.45 4.13 15.76
C TRP A 114 7.62 4.86 14.70
N GLN A 115 7.07 6.03 15.01
CA GLN A 115 6.41 6.88 14.01
C GLN A 115 7.40 7.42 12.99
N TRP A 116 8.57 7.86 13.45
CA TRP A 116 9.65 8.30 12.57
C TRP A 116 10.16 7.17 11.67
N VAL A 117 10.43 5.98 12.23
CA VAL A 117 10.81 4.79 11.45
C VAL A 117 9.75 4.45 10.42
N ASN A 118 8.46 4.44 10.80
CA ASN A 118 7.35 4.16 9.89
C ASN A 118 7.33 5.12 8.68
N GLN A 119 7.42 6.43 8.90
CA GLN A 119 7.41 7.40 7.80
C GLN A 119 8.69 7.32 6.95
N SER A 120 9.84 7.07 7.57
CA SER A 120 11.12 6.91 6.88
C SER A 120 11.09 5.71 5.93
N VAL A 121 10.57 4.58 6.40
CA VAL A 121 10.42 3.37 5.60
C VAL A 121 9.41 3.58 4.48
N ASN A 122 8.27 4.23 4.74
CA ASN A 122 7.28 4.53 3.69
C ASN A 122 7.87 5.42 2.58
N VAL A 123 8.65 6.44 2.93
CA VAL A 123 9.33 7.30 1.95
C VAL A 123 10.40 6.53 1.19
N ALA A 124 11.18 5.68 1.85
CA ALA A 124 12.19 4.86 1.18
C ALA A 124 11.55 3.86 0.21
N PHE A 125 10.49 3.15 0.60
CA PHE A 125 9.74 2.27 -0.30
C PHE A 125 9.22 3.03 -1.51
N ASN A 126 8.65 4.23 -1.31
CA ASN A 126 8.21 5.05 -2.43
C ASN A 126 9.38 5.44 -3.34
N TYR A 127 10.48 5.94 -2.78
CA TYR A 127 11.66 6.37 -3.55
C TYR A 127 12.28 5.23 -4.39
N PHE A 128 12.44 4.04 -3.81
CA PHE A 128 13.07 2.91 -4.50
C PHE A 128 12.16 2.18 -5.50
N ASN A 129 10.84 2.41 -5.44
CA ASN A 129 9.86 1.75 -6.31
C ASN A 129 9.06 2.74 -7.17
N ALA A 130 9.36 4.04 -7.09
CA ALA A 130 8.71 5.05 -7.89
C ALA A 130 9.16 4.97 -9.35
N ASN A 131 8.22 5.25 -10.25
CA ASN A 131 8.50 5.32 -11.68
C ASN A 131 9.57 6.39 -11.97
N LYS A 132 10.68 6.01 -12.62
CA LYS A 132 11.81 6.91 -12.89
C LYS A 132 11.56 7.89 -14.04
N THR A 133 10.45 7.74 -14.76
CA THR A 133 10.05 8.70 -15.81
C THR A 133 9.48 10.00 -15.25
N THR A 134 9.11 10.03 -13.96
CA THR A 134 8.68 11.23 -13.26
C THR A 134 9.76 11.65 -12.27
N THR A 135 10.54 12.68 -12.59
CA THR A 135 11.59 13.19 -11.70
C THR A 135 10.95 13.81 -10.44
N MET A 136 10.96 13.09 -9.32
CA MET A 136 10.58 13.70 -8.04
C MET A 136 11.61 14.77 -7.68
N ASN A 137 11.15 16.01 -7.52
CA ASN A 137 11.98 17.08 -6.98
C ASN A 137 12.37 16.71 -5.54
N MET A 138 13.67 16.60 -5.26
CA MET A 138 14.19 16.21 -3.94
C MET A 138 13.64 17.10 -2.81
N THR A 139 13.41 18.39 -3.11
CA THR A 139 12.80 19.33 -2.17
C THR A 139 11.36 18.94 -1.82
N GLU A 140 10.55 18.52 -2.81
CA GLU A 140 9.17 18.11 -2.58
C GLU A 140 9.10 16.83 -1.73
N THR A 141 9.96 15.85 -2.02
CA THR A 141 10.08 14.63 -1.22
C THR A 141 10.52 14.94 0.22
N ALA A 142 11.49 15.84 0.40
CA ALA A 142 11.97 16.23 1.73
C ALA A 142 10.89 16.97 2.54
N THR A 143 10.20 17.94 1.93
CA THR A 143 9.10 18.66 2.57
C THR A 143 7.99 17.71 2.98
N ALA A 144 7.60 16.79 2.08
CA ALA A 144 6.59 15.80 2.38
C ALA A 144 6.99 14.88 3.52
N TYR A 145 8.22 14.38 3.52
CA TYR A 145 8.74 13.54 4.59
C TYR A 145 8.70 14.25 5.95
N VAL A 146 9.23 15.48 6.03
CA VAL A 146 9.21 16.26 7.28
C VAL A 146 7.77 16.50 7.75
N SER A 147 6.87 16.87 6.84
CA SER A 147 5.47 17.10 7.17
C SER A 147 4.77 15.83 7.67
N ALA A 148 5.05 14.68 7.05
CA ALA A 148 4.49 13.39 7.44
C ALA A 148 5.01 12.95 8.81
N VAL A 149 6.32 13.07 9.07
CA VAL A 149 6.92 12.75 10.38
C VAL A 149 6.33 13.64 11.48
N ALA A 150 6.28 14.97 11.25
CA ALA A 150 5.75 15.92 12.22
C ALA A 150 4.27 15.62 12.55
N ALA A 151 3.43 15.40 11.53
CA ALA A 151 2.03 15.05 11.72
C ALA A 151 1.87 13.71 12.47
N SER A 152 2.61 12.68 12.06
CA SER A 152 2.55 11.33 12.66
C SER A 152 2.92 11.36 14.14
N CYS A 153 4.03 12.02 14.47
CA CYS A 153 4.49 12.15 15.85
C CYS A 153 3.52 13.01 16.69
N GLY A 154 3.08 14.14 16.16
CA GLY A 154 2.15 15.05 16.86
C GLY A 154 0.83 14.37 17.23
N ILE A 155 0.22 13.66 16.28
CA ILE A 155 -1.03 12.92 16.52
C ILE A 155 -0.81 11.78 17.51
N ALA A 156 0.25 10.99 17.32
CA ALA A 156 0.52 9.83 18.18
C ALA A 156 0.77 10.25 19.64
N VAL A 157 1.59 11.27 19.86
CA VAL A 157 1.88 11.80 21.20
C VAL A 157 0.65 12.48 21.79
N GLY A 158 0.00 13.37 21.03
CA GLY A 158 -1.18 14.11 21.50
C GLY A 158 -2.31 13.19 21.92
N MET A 159 -2.58 12.15 21.14
CA MET A 159 -3.66 11.21 21.47
C MET A 159 -3.26 10.24 22.59
N ASN A 160 -2.01 9.79 22.66
CA ASN A 160 -1.52 8.99 23.77
C ASN A 160 -1.62 9.73 25.11
N GLU A 161 -1.22 11.00 25.14
CA GLU A 161 -1.33 11.83 26.33
C GLU A 161 -2.79 12.16 26.68
N SER A 162 -3.65 12.38 25.68
CA SER A 162 -5.09 12.60 25.90
C SER A 162 -5.75 11.39 26.57
N VAL A 163 -5.42 10.17 26.14
CA VAL A 163 -5.95 8.94 26.75
C VAL A 163 -5.43 8.73 28.18
N LYS A 164 -4.16 9.07 28.45
CA LYS A 164 -3.61 9.02 29.81
C LYS A 164 -4.29 10.03 30.75
N ARG A 165 -4.57 11.23 30.26
CA ARG A 165 -5.22 12.31 31.03
C ARG A 165 -6.71 12.11 31.24
N ALA A 166 -7.37 11.29 30.41
CA ALA A 166 -8.79 10.98 30.53
C ALA A 166 -9.07 9.96 31.66
N THR A 167 -8.80 10.36 32.90
CA THR A 167 -8.98 9.55 34.13
C THR A 167 -10.45 9.36 34.53
N SER A 168 -11.37 10.12 33.93
CA SER A 168 -12.82 9.99 34.14
C SER A 168 -13.45 8.80 33.41
N LEU A 169 -12.69 8.11 32.55
CA LEU A 169 -13.17 6.96 31.80
C LEU A 169 -13.10 5.67 32.64
N LYS A 170 -14.04 4.75 32.38
CA LYS A 170 -13.97 3.40 32.97
C LYS A 170 -12.63 2.73 32.59
N PRO A 171 -11.99 1.95 33.49
CA PRO A 171 -10.70 1.32 33.21
C PRO A 171 -10.69 0.45 31.95
N SER A 172 -11.82 -0.21 31.64
CA SER A 172 -12.01 -0.98 30.41
C SER A 172 -12.05 -0.10 29.16
N THR A 173 -12.71 1.06 29.22
CA THR A 173 -12.76 2.04 28.13
C THR A 173 -11.40 2.70 27.91
N GLN A 174 -10.70 3.07 28.98
CA GLN A 174 -9.36 3.65 28.89
C GLN A 174 -8.36 2.67 28.27
N ALA A 175 -8.40 1.40 28.67
CA ALA A 175 -7.57 0.35 28.08
C ALA A 175 -7.89 0.12 26.59
N LEU A 176 -9.17 0.21 26.20
CA LEU A 176 -9.57 0.09 24.79
C LEU A 176 -9.06 1.28 23.96
N LEU A 177 -9.23 2.51 24.46
CA LEU A 177 -8.74 3.71 23.78
C LEU A 177 -7.22 3.71 23.65
N ALA A 178 -6.50 3.31 24.69
CA ALA A 178 -5.03 3.19 24.66
C ALA A 178 -4.56 2.22 23.57
N ARG A 179 -5.31 1.14 23.34
CA ARG A 179 -5.04 0.18 22.24
C ARG A 179 -5.43 0.71 20.86
N ALA A 180 -6.39 1.64 20.78
CA ALA A 180 -6.76 2.30 19.54
C ALA A 180 -5.78 3.42 19.14
N VAL A 181 -4.96 3.93 20.08
CA VAL A 181 -4.04 5.04 19.83
C VAL A 181 -3.11 4.77 18.63
N PRO A 182 -2.39 3.65 18.56
CA PRO A 182 -1.51 3.35 17.43
C PRO A 182 -2.26 3.28 16.10
N PHE A 183 -3.47 2.71 16.08
CA PHE A 183 -4.29 2.62 14.87
C PHE A 183 -4.65 3.99 14.31
N THR A 184 -5.29 4.85 15.13
CA THR A 184 -5.74 6.16 14.65
C THR A 184 -4.55 7.03 14.30
N ALA A 185 -3.41 6.90 15.00
CA ALA A 185 -2.19 7.60 14.63
C ALA A 185 -1.69 7.19 13.23
N VAL A 186 -1.59 5.88 12.95
CA VAL A 186 -1.16 5.36 11.64
C VAL A 186 -2.13 5.78 10.53
N VAL A 187 -3.43 5.63 10.75
CA VAL A 187 -4.45 5.97 9.75
C VAL A 187 -4.47 7.47 9.46
N THR A 188 -4.47 8.29 10.50
CA THR A 188 -4.51 9.75 10.32
C THR A 188 -3.23 10.24 9.67
N ALA A 189 -2.06 9.75 10.11
CA ALA A 189 -0.79 10.13 9.51
C ALA A 189 -0.66 9.66 8.05
N GLY A 190 -1.07 8.42 7.75
CA GLY A 190 -1.06 7.88 6.40
C GLY A 190 -2.00 8.65 5.47
N THR A 191 -3.17 9.04 5.97
CA THR A 191 -4.15 9.84 5.20
C THR A 191 -3.64 11.25 4.96
N LEU A 192 -3.12 11.92 5.99
CA LEU A 192 -2.54 13.26 5.86
C LEU A 192 -1.34 13.27 4.92
N ASN A 193 -0.46 12.27 5.00
CA ASN A 193 0.67 12.13 4.09
C ASN A 193 0.19 12.09 2.62
N VAL A 194 -0.81 11.25 2.30
CA VAL A 194 -1.40 11.18 0.96
C VAL A 194 -1.98 12.53 0.52
N ILE A 195 -2.74 13.20 1.39
CA ILE A 195 -3.34 14.51 1.08
C ILE A 195 -2.27 15.56 0.81
N LEU A 196 -1.20 15.60 1.61
CA LEU A 196 -0.12 16.56 1.47
C LEU A 196 0.72 16.30 0.21
N MET A 197 1.07 15.04 -0.04
CA MET A 197 1.82 14.62 -1.23
C MET A 197 1.06 14.90 -2.53
N ARG A 198 -0.25 14.68 -2.51
CA ARG A 198 -1.11 14.79 -3.70
C ARG A 198 -1.90 16.10 -3.71
N LYS A 199 -1.44 17.13 -2.99
CA LYS A 199 -2.12 18.42 -2.91
C LYS A 199 -2.33 19.04 -4.31
N LYS A 200 -1.36 18.89 -5.22
CA LYS A 200 -1.49 19.36 -6.61
C LYS A 200 -2.64 18.70 -7.36
N GLU A 201 -2.98 17.44 -7.04
CA GLU A 201 -4.13 16.78 -7.66
C GLU A 201 -5.47 17.30 -7.13
N LEU A 202 -5.49 17.91 -5.94
CA LEU A 202 -6.67 18.59 -5.39
C LEU A 202 -6.86 19.98 -5.99
N THR A 203 -5.76 20.67 -6.36
CA THR A 203 -5.79 22.03 -6.90
C THR A 203 -5.85 22.05 -8.42
N ASP A 204 -5.00 21.27 -9.08
CA ASP A 204 -4.76 21.32 -10.53
C ASP A 204 -5.49 20.18 -11.26
N GLY A 205 -5.85 19.13 -10.51
CA GLY A 205 -6.55 17.95 -11.02
C GLY A 205 -5.64 16.89 -11.61
N ILE A 206 -6.24 15.75 -11.95
CA ILE A 206 -5.57 14.62 -12.60
C ILE A 206 -6.06 14.45 -14.03
N ASP A 207 -5.21 13.87 -14.87
CA ASP A 207 -5.57 13.57 -16.26
C ASP A 207 -6.73 12.57 -16.31
N VAL A 208 -7.76 12.95 -17.07
CA VAL A 208 -8.92 12.12 -17.39
C VAL A 208 -8.89 11.77 -18.87
N MET A 209 -9.24 10.53 -19.18
CA MET A 209 -9.25 9.95 -20.51
C MET A 209 -10.67 9.57 -20.91
N ASP A 210 -10.94 9.55 -22.22
CA ASP A 210 -12.16 8.96 -22.78
C ASP A 210 -12.05 7.42 -22.92
N GLN A 211 -13.07 6.82 -23.56
CA GLN A 211 -13.14 5.38 -23.83
C GLN A 211 -12.01 4.89 -24.73
N ASP A 212 -11.51 5.76 -25.60
CA ASP A 212 -10.48 5.47 -26.59
C ASP A 212 -9.07 5.65 -26.01
N GLY A 213 -8.95 5.97 -24.71
CA GLY A 213 -7.68 6.22 -24.03
C GLY A 213 -7.04 7.57 -24.39
N THR A 214 -7.81 8.49 -25.00
CA THR A 214 -7.33 9.84 -25.30
C THR A 214 -7.51 10.74 -24.08
N THR A 215 -6.46 11.43 -23.64
CA THR A 215 -6.55 12.44 -22.58
C THR A 215 -7.40 13.61 -23.03
N ILE A 216 -8.52 13.85 -22.34
CA ILE A 216 -9.47 14.94 -22.64
C ILE A 216 -9.23 16.18 -21.77
N GLY A 217 -8.47 16.05 -20.67
CA GLY A 217 -8.08 17.18 -19.83
C GLY A 217 -7.81 16.80 -18.38
N LYS A 218 -7.73 17.79 -17.49
CA LYS A 218 -7.50 17.60 -16.04
C LYS A 218 -8.75 17.88 -15.21
N SER A 219 -9.11 16.95 -14.32
CA SER A 219 -10.25 17.08 -13.40
C SER A 219 -9.80 17.08 -11.92
N THR A 220 -10.23 18.10 -11.20
CA THR A 220 -10.06 18.21 -9.74
C THR A 220 -11.04 17.30 -8.99
N VAL A 221 -12.24 17.06 -9.54
CA VAL A 221 -13.21 16.14 -8.96
C VAL A 221 -12.72 14.69 -9.02
N ALA A 222 -12.09 14.30 -10.13
CA ALA A 222 -11.42 13.01 -10.26
C ALA A 222 -10.25 12.89 -9.27
N GLY A 223 -9.44 13.94 -9.12
CA GLY A 223 -8.35 14.01 -8.13
C GLY A 223 -8.84 13.82 -6.69
N ARG A 224 -9.92 14.51 -6.30
CA ARG A 224 -10.56 14.34 -4.97
C ARG A 224 -11.06 12.92 -4.75
N HIS A 225 -11.69 12.30 -5.76
CA HIS A 225 -12.14 10.91 -5.67
C HIS A 225 -10.96 9.94 -5.54
N ALA A 226 -9.90 10.13 -6.32
CA ALA A 226 -8.69 9.31 -6.26
C ALA A 226 -8.06 9.36 -4.87
N ILE A 227 -7.86 10.56 -4.32
CA ILE A 227 -7.30 10.76 -2.98
C ILE A 227 -8.21 10.16 -1.90
N GLY A 228 -9.53 10.37 -2.00
CA GLY A 228 -10.50 9.79 -1.07
C GLY A 228 -10.48 8.26 -1.06
N GLN A 229 -10.41 7.63 -2.23
CA GLN A 229 -10.26 6.18 -2.33
C GLN A 229 -8.95 5.67 -1.74
N VAL A 230 -7.84 6.38 -1.95
CA VAL A 230 -6.55 6.03 -1.33
C VAL A 230 -6.61 6.18 0.19
N ALA A 231 -7.24 7.24 0.71
CA ALA A 231 -7.47 7.40 2.14
C ALA A 231 -8.28 6.22 2.72
N ILE A 232 -9.36 5.81 2.06
CA ILE A 232 -10.14 4.62 2.46
C ILE A 232 -9.28 3.35 2.42
N SER A 233 -8.48 3.16 1.36
CA SER A 233 -7.54 2.04 1.30
C SER A 233 -6.55 2.05 2.47
N ARG A 234 -6.03 3.21 2.90
CA ARG A 234 -5.14 3.31 4.08
C ARG A 234 -5.84 2.86 5.35
N VAL A 235 -7.08 3.29 5.57
CA VAL A 235 -7.91 2.83 6.71
C VAL A 235 -8.11 1.31 6.64
N ALA A 236 -8.52 0.81 5.47
CA ALA A 236 -8.79 -0.61 5.24
C ALA A 236 -7.55 -1.49 5.42
N THR A 237 -6.35 -1.00 5.10
CA THR A 237 -5.09 -1.71 5.36
C THR A 237 -4.79 -1.75 6.86
N SER A 238 -4.84 -0.60 7.55
CA SER A 238 -4.41 -0.51 8.95
C SER A 238 -5.38 -1.15 9.94
N PHE A 239 -6.67 -1.21 9.62
CA PHE A 239 -7.70 -1.72 10.54
C PHE A 239 -7.48 -3.18 10.94
N PRO A 240 -7.43 -4.16 10.03
CA PRO A 240 -7.19 -5.55 10.38
C PRO A 240 -5.83 -5.75 11.05
N ILE A 241 -4.79 -5.02 10.62
CA ILE A 241 -3.42 -5.13 11.17
C ILE A 241 -3.36 -4.78 12.66
N VAL A 242 -4.16 -3.83 13.12
CA VAL A 242 -4.15 -3.41 14.53
C VAL A 242 -5.23 -4.12 15.35
N PHE A 243 -6.46 -4.21 14.84
CA PHE A 243 -7.59 -4.73 15.61
C PHE A 243 -7.59 -6.25 15.74
N ILE A 244 -7.24 -6.99 14.69
CA ILE A 244 -7.29 -8.46 14.73
C ILE A 244 -6.26 -9.00 15.75
N PRO A 245 -4.97 -8.61 15.72
CA PRO A 245 -4.02 -9.06 16.74
C PRO A 245 -4.44 -8.64 18.14
N SER A 246 -4.88 -7.38 18.33
CA SER A 246 -5.33 -6.89 19.64
C SER A 246 -6.48 -7.69 20.21
N LEU A 247 -7.46 -8.07 19.38
CA LEU A 247 -8.62 -8.86 19.80
C LEU A 247 -8.26 -10.31 20.09
N ILE A 248 -7.43 -10.93 19.24
CA ILE A 248 -6.94 -12.29 19.46
C ILE A 248 -6.13 -12.34 20.75
N MET A 249 -5.16 -11.44 20.92
CA MET A 249 -4.32 -11.38 22.11
C MET A 249 -5.14 -11.09 23.38
N ALA A 250 -6.19 -10.25 23.31
CA ALA A 250 -7.07 -10.01 24.44
C ALA A 250 -7.87 -11.25 24.89
N ARG A 251 -8.13 -12.21 23.97
CA ARG A 251 -8.75 -13.50 24.32
C ARG A 251 -7.70 -14.51 24.78
N VAL A 252 -6.58 -14.60 24.06
CA VAL A 252 -5.47 -15.51 24.31
C VAL A 252 -4.82 -15.24 25.68
N ASP A 253 -4.64 -13.97 26.07
CA ASP A 253 -4.12 -13.56 27.38
C ASP A 253 -5.02 -14.01 28.55
N LYS A 254 -6.32 -14.29 28.32
CA LYS A 254 -7.24 -14.81 29.36
C LYS A 254 -7.20 -16.33 29.51
N THR A 255 -6.46 -17.04 28.65
CA THR A 255 -6.42 -18.51 28.67
C THR A 255 -5.38 -19.04 29.65
N ARG A 256 -5.67 -20.19 30.28
CA ARG A 256 -4.70 -20.90 31.15
C ARG A 256 -3.44 -21.34 30.40
N PHE A 257 -3.54 -21.52 29.07
CA PHE A 257 -2.42 -21.91 28.22
C PHE A 257 -1.29 -20.87 28.23
N ILE A 258 -1.62 -19.59 28.07
CA ILE A 258 -0.64 -18.50 28.10
C ILE A 258 -0.16 -18.21 29.51
N ALA A 259 -1.05 -18.30 30.51
CA ALA A 259 -0.66 -18.17 31.91
C ALA A 259 0.41 -19.20 32.30
N ARG A 260 0.33 -20.42 31.77
CA ARG A 260 1.31 -21.49 32.00
C ARG A 260 2.59 -21.32 31.18
N ASN A 261 2.50 -20.70 29.99
CA ASN A 261 3.61 -20.53 29.06
C ASN A 261 3.77 -19.06 28.61
N PRO A 262 4.21 -18.15 29.49
CA PRO A 262 4.28 -16.71 29.18
C PRO A 262 5.22 -16.38 28.01
N ARG A 263 6.23 -17.23 27.76
CA ARG A 263 7.15 -17.09 26.61
C ARG A 263 6.46 -17.21 25.25
N LEU A 264 5.28 -17.86 25.18
CA LEU A 264 4.52 -18.02 23.93
C LEU A 264 3.72 -16.78 23.54
N ARG A 265 3.61 -15.79 24.43
CA ARG A 265 2.84 -14.57 24.16
C ARG A 265 3.43 -13.76 22.99
N ALA A 266 4.75 -13.56 23.00
CA ALA A 266 5.46 -12.84 21.94
C ALA A 266 5.36 -13.51 20.56
N PRO A 267 5.64 -14.82 20.39
CA PRO A 267 5.51 -15.48 19.09
C PRO A 267 4.07 -15.56 18.61
N LEU A 268 3.07 -15.71 19.48
CA LEU A 268 1.66 -15.65 19.07
C LEU A 268 1.24 -14.25 18.62
N ASN A 269 1.70 -13.21 19.32
CA ASN A 269 1.47 -11.83 18.88
C ASN A 269 2.13 -11.58 17.52
N LEU A 270 3.38 -12.02 17.34
CA LEU A 270 4.07 -11.91 16.07
C LEU A 270 3.34 -12.65 14.93
N LEU A 271 2.87 -13.87 15.19
CA LEU A 271 2.14 -14.69 14.22
C LEU A 271 0.81 -14.03 13.82
N THR A 272 0.06 -13.51 14.79
CA THR A 272 -1.22 -12.84 14.51
C THR A 272 -1.04 -11.54 13.75
N ILE A 273 -0.03 -10.73 14.08
CA ILE A 273 0.31 -9.52 13.31
C ILE A 273 0.74 -9.91 11.90
N THR A 274 1.63 -10.90 11.75
CA THR A 274 2.13 -11.36 10.44
C THR A 274 0.99 -11.86 9.55
N GLY A 275 0.13 -12.73 10.08
CA GLY A 275 -1.02 -13.26 9.34
C GLY A 275 -2.00 -12.16 8.95
N SER A 276 -2.25 -11.20 9.86
CA SER A 276 -3.11 -10.04 9.56
C SER A 276 -2.51 -9.17 8.47
N LEU A 277 -1.21 -8.93 8.47
CA LEU A 277 -0.51 -8.10 7.48
C LEU A 277 -0.49 -8.77 6.10
N LEU A 278 -0.18 -10.08 6.05
CA LEU A 278 -0.20 -10.88 4.82
C LEU A 278 -1.58 -10.93 4.16
N ALA A 279 -2.65 -11.04 4.95
CA ALA A 279 -4.01 -11.10 4.42
C ALA A 279 -4.56 -9.71 4.08
N ALA A 280 -4.36 -8.73 4.96
CA ALA A 280 -4.95 -7.41 4.84
C ALA A 280 -4.37 -6.60 3.69
N LEU A 281 -3.05 -6.66 3.49
CA LEU A 281 -2.39 -5.79 2.52
C LEU A 281 -2.88 -6.04 1.08
N PRO A 282 -2.88 -7.28 0.56
CA PRO A 282 -3.44 -7.54 -0.78
C PRO A 282 -4.92 -7.22 -0.87
N CYS A 283 -5.71 -7.50 0.18
CA CYS A 283 -7.14 -7.21 0.20
C CYS A 283 -7.45 -5.71 0.12
N ALA A 284 -6.73 -4.89 0.89
CA ALA A 284 -6.95 -3.46 0.96
C ALA A 284 -6.50 -2.73 -0.30
N VAL A 285 -5.42 -3.18 -0.94
CA VAL A 285 -4.96 -2.63 -2.23
C VAL A 285 -5.89 -3.07 -3.36
N ALA A 286 -6.45 -4.29 -3.31
CA ALA A 286 -7.44 -4.79 -4.28
C ALA A 286 -8.83 -4.12 -4.18
N LEU A 287 -9.10 -3.36 -3.11
CA LEU A 287 -10.41 -2.75 -2.83
C LEU A 287 -10.89 -1.85 -3.98
N PHE A 288 -9.98 -1.09 -4.59
CA PHE A 288 -10.30 -0.22 -5.74
C PHE A 288 -9.39 -0.54 -6.93
N PRO A 289 -9.90 -0.42 -8.16
CA PRO A 289 -9.09 -0.59 -9.36
C PRO A 289 -8.08 0.56 -9.51
N GLN A 290 -6.94 0.28 -10.15
CA GLN A 290 -5.94 1.31 -10.48
C GLN A 290 -6.48 2.32 -11.51
N GLN A 291 -7.21 1.85 -12.53
CA GLN A 291 -8.02 2.70 -13.39
C GLN A 291 -9.44 2.78 -12.85
N ALA A 292 -9.83 3.96 -12.39
CA ALA A 292 -11.20 4.24 -11.96
C ALA A 292 -11.94 5.00 -13.06
N SER A 293 -13.27 4.89 -13.07
CA SER A 293 -14.12 5.66 -13.96
C SER A 293 -15.18 6.45 -13.22
N LEU A 294 -15.45 7.65 -13.69
CA LEU A 294 -16.50 8.53 -13.19
C LEU A 294 -17.44 8.89 -14.35
N LYS A 295 -18.72 9.06 -14.03
CA LYS A 295 -19.66 9.60 -15.01
C LYS A 295 -19.44 11.10 -15.18
N VAL A 296 -19.60 11.58 -16.41
CA VAL A 296 -19.38 12.99 -16.76
C VAL A 296 -20.29 13.94 -16.00
N GLU A 297 -21.50 13.52 -15.62
CA GLU A 297 -22.42 14.39 -14.85
C GLU A 297 -21.88 14.73 -13.46
N LYS A 298 -21.00 13.88 -12.91
CA LYS A 298 -20.35 14.11 -11.61
C LYS A 298 -19.10 14.97 -11.70
N LEU A 299 -18.63 15.30 -12.90
CA LEU A 299 -17.43 16.13 -13.12
C LEU A 299 -17.80 17.60 -13.29
N GLU A 300 -16.76 18.43 -13.43
CA GLU A 300 -16.88 19.84 -13.75
C GLU A 300 -17.59 20.08 -15.08
N ASP A 301 -18.32 21.19 -15.23
CA ASP A 301 -19.14 21.49 -16.41
C ASP A 301 -18.36 21.48 -17.73
N LYS A 302 -17.06 21.77 -17.69
CA LYS A 302 -16.15 21.71 -18.84
C LYS A 302 -16.04 20.33 -19.51
N PHE A 303 -16.45 19.26 -18.83
CA PHE A 303 -16.47 17.91 -19.37
C PHE A 303 -17.84 17.48 -19.91
N LYS A 304 -18.90 18.24 -19.63
CA LYS A 304 -20.26 17.91 -20.05
C LYS A 304 -20.45 18.23 -21.54
N GLY A 305 -21.05 17.30 -22.27
CA GLY A 305 -21.31 17.45 -23.71
C GLY A 305 -20.09 17.25 -24.61
N LEU A 306 -18.96 16.77 -24.07
CA LEU A 306 -17.82 16.35 -24.88
C LEU A 306 -18.19 15.14 -25.75
N LYS A 307 -17.60 15.09 -26.94
CA LYS A 307 -17.72 13.97 -27.86
C LYS A 307 -16.36 13.30 -28.05
N THR A 308 -16.36 11.98 -28.21
CA THR A 308 -15.18 11.19 -28.56
C THR A 308 -14.70 11.56 -29.97
N LYS A 309 -13.52 11.08 -30.37
CA LYS A 309 -13.02 11.26 -31.75
C LYS A 309 -13.96 10.71 -32.81
N ASN A 310 -14.81 9.76 -32.43
CA ASN A 310 -15.81 9.13 -33.29
C ASN A 310 -17.18 9.87 -33.26
N GLY A 311 -17.28 10.99 -32.54
CA GLY A 311 -18.49 11.82 -32.47
C GLY A 311 -19.53 11.35 -31.45
N GLU A 312 -19.25 10.30 -30.68
CA GLU A 312 -20.14 9.78 -29.65
C GLU A 312 -20.06 10.59 -28.35
N PRO A 313 -21.15 10.78 -27.60
CA PRO A 313 -21.11 11.50 -26.33
C PRO A 313 -20.23 10.77 -25.30
N VAL A 314 -19.33 11.51 -24.64
CA VAL A 314 -18.53 10.98 -23.54
C VAL A 314 -19.42 10.89 -22.30
N GLU A 315 -19.88 9.69 -21.96
CA GLU A 315 -20.69 9.46 -20.75
C GLU A 315 -19.85 9.23 -19.49
N ARG A 316 -18.63 8.70 -19.68
CA ARG A 316 -17.71 8.35 -18.60
C ARG A 316 -16.29 8.77 -18.97
N VAL A 317 -15.51 9.05 -17.94
CA VAL A 317 -14.07 9.29 -18.06
C VAL A 317 -13.32 8.29 -17.20
N TRP A 318 -12.10 7.96 -17.61
CA TRP A 318 -11.18 7.08 -16.89
C TRP A 318 -10.00 7.88 -16.37
N PHE A 319 -9.51 7.54 -15.19
CA PHE A 319 -8.33 8.17 -14.61
C PHE A 319 -7.52 7.14 -13.82
N ASN A 320 -6.22 7.38 -13.72
CA ASN A 320 -5.34 6.58 -12.90
C ASN A 320 -5.41 7.05 -11.44
N ARG A 321 -5.83 6.16 -10.54
CA ARG A 321 -5.88 6.42 -9.11
C ARG A 321 -4.50 6.55 -8.49
N GLY A 322 -3.49 5.88 -9.06
CA GLY A 322 -2.22 5.61 -8.39
C GLY A 322 -2.34 4.52 -7.31
N LEU A 323 -1.18 4.17 -6.75
CA LEU A 323 -1.03 3.20 -5.65
C LEU A 323 -1.09 3.88 -4.28
#